data_AF-A0A4R9EUB4-F1
#
_entry.id   AF-A0A4R9EUB4-F1
#
_cell.length_a   1.000
_cell.length_b   1.000
_cell.length_c   1.000
_cell.angle_alpha   90.00
_cell.angle_beta   90.00
_cell.angle_gamma   90.00
#
_symmetry.space_group_name_H-M   'P 1'
#
loop_
_entity.id
_entity.type
_entity.pdbx_description
1 polymer ?
#
loop_
_entity_poly.entity_id
_entity_poly.type
_entity_poly.pdbx_seq_one_letter_code
_entity_poly.pdbx_strand_id
1 'polypeptide(L)'
;MTERQKDRPWLMRTYAGHSTAEASNELYRRNLAKGQTGLSVAFDLPTQTGYDPDHILARGEVGRVGVPVSHVGDMRRLFQDIPLEQMNTSMTINATAMWLLALYQVVAEEQGADITQLQGTTQNDIVKEYLSRGTHVFPPGPSLR
;
A
#
# COMPACT_ATOMS: atom_id res chain seq x y z
N MET A 1 -6.73 -44.87 -8.41
CA MET A 1 -6.05 -43.85 -7.58
C MET A 1 -6.53 -42.50 -8.08
N THR A 2 -7.22 -41.72 -7.26
CA THR A 2 -7.61 -40.34 -7.61
C THR A 2 -6.34 -39.49 -7.66
N GLU A 3 -6.04 -38.91 -8.82
CA GLU A 3 -4.94 -37.96 -8.99
C GLU A 3 -5.13 -36.79 -8.01
N ARG A 4 -4.17 -36.59 -7.11
CA ARG A 4 -4.19 -35.48 -6.16
C ARG A 4 -3.72 -34.23 -6.90
N GLN A 5 -4.65 -33.32 -7.19
CA GLN A 5 -4.34 -32.04 -7.82
C GLN A 5 -3.40 -31.24 -6.90
N LYS A 6 -2.28 -30.75 -7.45
CA LYS A 6 -1.33 -29.95 -6.67
C LYS A 6 -1.90 -28.57 -6.39
N ASP A 7 -1.75 -28.10 -5.15
CA ASP A 7 -2.12 -26.75 -4.76
C ASP A 7 -1.30 -25.71 -5.53
N ARG A 8 -1.89 -24.53 -5.73
CA ARG A 8 -1.17 -23.39 -6.29
C ARG A 8 -0.07 -22.95 -5.32
N PRO A 9 1.11 -22.54 -5.81
CA PRO A 9 2.17 -22.00 -4.95
C PRO A 9 1.73 -20.68 -4.30
N TRP A 10 2.40 -20.30 -3.22
CA TRP A 10 2.17 -19.03 -2.53
C TRP A 10 2.55 -17.82 -3.41
N LEU A 11 1.96 -16.67 -3.10
CA LEU A 11 2.31 -15.41 -3.77
C LEU A 11 3.68 -14.92 -3.29
N MET A 12 4.56 -14.59 -4.23
CA MET A 12 5.84 -13.95 -3.97
C MET A 12 5.60 -12.45 -3.91
N ARG A 13 5.56 -11.90 -2.70
CA ARG A 13 5.18 -10.50 -2.45
C ARG A 13 6.22 -9.81 -1.58
N THR A 14 7.11 -9.05 -2.21
CA THR A 14 8.16 -8.30 -1.50
C THR A 14 7.57 -7.00 -0.95
N TYR A 15 7.79 -6.77 0.35
CA TYR A 15 7.50 -5.50 1.01
C TYR A 15 8.52 -4.45 0.61
N ALA A 16 8.07 -3.36 -0.03
CA ALA A 16 8.96 -2.35 -0.59
C ALA A 16 8.29 -0.97 -0.69
N GLY A 17 9.12 0.07 -0.57
CA GLY A 17 8.75 1.47 -0.72
C GLY A 17 9.90 2.32 -0.18
N HIS A 18 10.32 3.34 -0.93
CA HIS A 18 11.45 4.19 -0.53
C HIS A 18 11.49 5.50 -1.33
N SER A 19 11.90 6.59 -0.66
CA SER A 19 12.19 7.88 -1.27
C SER A 19 10.94 8.53 -1.90
N THR A 20 10.66 8.28 -3.17
CA THR A 20 9.53 8.90 -3.90
C THR A 20 8.60 7.85 -4.50
N ALA A 21 7.43 8.29 -4.98
CA ALA A 21 6.49 7.44 -5.67
C ALA A 21 7.08 6.84 -6.96
N GLU A 22 7.84 7.63 -7.73
CA GLU A 22 8.50 7.20 -8.96
C GLU A 22 9.62 6.19 -8.69
N ALA A 23 10.45 6.44 -7.67
CA ALA A 23 11.51 5.50 -7.30
C ALA A 23 10.95 4.16 -6.79
N SER A 24 9.84 4.23 -6.04
CA SER A 24 9.13 3.04 -5.57
C SER A 24 8.46 2.29 -6.74
N ASN A 25 7.85 3.00 -7.69
CA ASN A 25 7.31 2.42 -8.92
C ASN A 25 8.40 1.69 -9.73
N GLU A 26 9.57 2.33 -9.95
CA GLU A 26 10.68 1.71 -10.67
C GLU A 26 11.15 0.42 -9.97
N LEU A 27 11.23 0.44 -8.64
CA LEU A 27 11.53 -0.76 -7.84
C LEU A 27 10.48 -1.85 -8.03
N TYR A 28 9.19 -1.52 -8.00
CA TYR A 28 8.10 -2.48 -8.22
C TYR A 28 8.18 -3.11 -9.60
N ARG A 29 8.32 -2.31 -10.67
CA ARG A 29 8.44 -2.82 -12.04
C ARG A 29 9.67 -3.70 -12.22
N ARG A 30 10.82 -3.33 -11.65
CA ARG A 30 12.03 -4.17 -11.67
C ARG A 30 11.82 -5.50 -10.95
N ASN A 31 11.09 -5.53 -9.85
CA ASN A 31 10.82 -6.76 -9.12
C ASN A 31 9.80 -7.66 -9.85
N LEU A 32 8.75 -7.07 -10.43
CA LEU A 32 7.80 -7.79 -11.29
C LEU A 32 8.52 -8.43 -12.48
N ALA A 33 9.42 -7.70 -13.14
CA ALA A 33 10.25 -8.23 -14.24
C ALA A 33 11.17 -9.40 -13.81
N LYS A 34 11.47 -9.53 -12.51
CA LYS A 34 12.25 -10.62 -11.92
C LYS A 34 11.40 -11.79 -11.40
N GLY A 35 10.08 -11.76 -11.62
CA GLY A 35 9.17 -12.85 -11.25
C GLY A 35 8.44 -12.68 -9.92
N GLN A 36 8.44 -11.47 -9.33
CA GLN A 36 7.52 -11.15 -8.24
C GLN A 36 6.07 -11.24 -8.74
N THR A 37 5.16 -11.84 -7.95
CA THR A 37 3.78 -12.13 -8.38
C THR A 37 2.71 -11.31 -7.65
N GLY A 38 3.11 -10.45 -6.71
CA GLY A 38 2.24 -9.47 -6.08
C GLY A 38 3.04 -8.32 -5.47
N LEU A 39 2.40 -7.21 -5.19
CA LEU A 39 3.04 -6.02 -4.61
C LEU A 39 2.71 -5.89 -3.11
N SER A 40 3.66 -5.38 -2.31
CA SER A 40 3.40 -4.95 -0.94
C SER A 40 4.04 -3.59 -0.68
N VAL A 41 3.21 -2.58 -0.45
CA VAL A 41 3.60 -1.18 -0.35
C VAL A 41 3.97 -0.84 1.09
N ALA A 42 5.17 -0.29 1.26
CA ALA A 42 5.66 0.32 2.49
C ALA A 42 5.51 1.84 2.44
N PHE A 43 4.66 2.42 3.28
CA PHE A 43 4.48 3.87 3.37
C PHE A 43 5.45 4.51 4.36
N ASP A 44 5.78 5.78 4.17
CA ASP A 44 6.59 6.52 5.13
C ASP A 44 5.83 6.82 6.44
N LEU A 45 6.52 7.35 7.44
CA LEU A 45 5.92 7.61 8.75
C LEU A 45 4.84 8.72 8.69
N PRO A 46 5.04 9.85 7.99
CA PRO A 46 4.00 10.87 7.82
C PRO A 46 2.69 10.32 7.23
N THR A 47 2.77 9.53 6.15
CA THR A 47 1.60 8.89 5.53
C THR A 47 0.91 7.92 6.50
N GLN A 48 1.67 7.16 7.28
CA GLN A 48 1.13 6.24 8.31
C GLN A 48 0.41 6.97 9.45
N THR A 49 0.83 8.19 9.77
CA THR A 49 0.34 8.98 10.90
C THR A 49 -0.58 10.14 10.49
N GLY A 50 -0.93 10.24 9.21
CA GLY A 50 -1.90 11.20 8.70
C GLY A 50 -1.37 12.64 8.58
N TYR A 51 -0.06 12.82 8.42
CA TYR A 51 0.54 14.12 8.18
C TYR A 51 0.94 14.29 6.72
N ASP A 52 0.64 15.48 6.18
CA ASP A 52 1.18 15.90 4.89
C ASP A 52 2.70 16.18 4.99
N PRO A 53 3.43 16.09 3.86
CA PRO A 53 4.90 16.23 3.85
C PRO A 53 5.42 17.59 4.34
N ASP A 54 4.61 18.65 4.25
CA ASP A 54 4.94 20.00 4.70
C ASP A 54 4.57 20.26 6.18
N HIS A 55 3.93 19.31 6.85
CA HIS A 55 3.60 19.42 8.26
C HIS A 55 4.87 19.43 9.12
N ILE A 56 4.90 20.27 10.16
CA ILE A 56 6.07 20.44 11.03
C ILE A 56 6.55 19.12 11.66
N LEU A 57 5.64 18.21 11.98
CA LEU A 57 5.95 16.89 12.56
C LEU A 57 6.45 15.86 11.53
N ALA A 58 6.29 16.12 10.23
CA ALA A 58 6.78 15.24 9.15
C ALA A 58 8.26 15.50 8.80
N ARG A 59 8.82 16.62 9.25
CA ARG A 59 10.17 17.06 8.89
C ARG A 59 11.22 16.00 9.23
N GLY A 60 11.93 15.55 8.20
CA GLY A 60 13.00 14.54 8.32
C GLY A 60 12.53 13.09 8.19
N GLU A 61 11.22 12.84 8.15
CA GLU A 61 10.64 11.49 8.05
C GLU A 61 10.00 11.20 6.68
N VAL A 62 9.76 12.25 5.87
CA VAL A 62 9.22 12.12 4.50
C VAL A 62 10.12 11.23 3.65
N GLY A 63 9.55 10.14 3.14
CA GLY A 63 10.24 9.18 2.26
C GLY A 63 11.37 8.36 2.90
N ARG A 64 11.60 8.51 4.22
CA ARG A 64 12.76 7.91 4.91
C ARG A 64 12.66 6.40 5.02
N VAL A 65 11.48 5.90 5.40
CA VAL A 65 11.22 4.48 5.70
C VAL A 65 10.20 3.82 4.77
N GLY A 66 9.74 4.55 3.76
CA GLY A 66 8.69 4.11 2.85
C GLY A 66 8.42 5.17 1.78
N VAL A 67 7.39 4.95 0.96
CA VAL A 67 6.92 5.92 -0.02
C VAL A 67 6.03 6.98 0.65
N PRO A 68 6.23 8.28 0.39
CA PRO A 68 5.29 9.33 0.78
C PRO A 68 4.07 9.32 -0.16
N VAL A 69 2.86 9.35 0.39
CA VAL A 69 1.62 9.50 -0.38
C VAL A 69 0.69 10.47 0.35
N SER A 70 0.55 11.66 -0.22
CA SER A 70 -0.27 12.75 0.35
C SER A 70 -1.58 12.96 -0.40
N HIS A 71 -1.58 12.68 -1.71
CA HIS A 71 -2.73 12.91 -2.58
C HIS A 71 -2.77 11.91 -3.74
N VAL A 72 -3.87 11.89 -4.51
CA VAL A 72 -4.07 10.98 -5.65
C VAL A 72 -2.93 11.04 -6.68
N GLY A 73 -2.30 12.20 -6.88
CA GLY A 73 -1.16 12.35 -7.79
C GLY A 73 0.03 11.46 -7.44
N ASP A 74 0.27 11.19 -6.15
CA ASP A 74 1.36 10.32 -5.70
C ASP A 74 1.00 8.86 -5.96
N MET A 75 -0.26 8.50 -5.70
CA MET A 75 -0.78 7.17 -5.97
C MET A 75 -0.75 6.83 -7.48
N ARG A 76 -1.07 7.81 -8.34
CA ARG A 76 -0.94 7.68 -9.81
C ARG A 76 0.50 7.37 -10.21
N ARG A 77 1.46 8.12 -9.69
CA ARG A 77 2.89 7.92 -9.99
C ARG A 77 3.40 6.58 -9.44
N LEU A 78 2.94 6.19 -8.26
CA LEU A 78 3.31 4.92 -7.62
C LEU A 78 2.91 3.70 -8.47
N PHE A 79 1.75 3.77 -9.12
CA PHE A 79 1.19 2.67 -9.93
C PHE A 79 1.21 2.94 -11.44
N GLN A 80 1.98 3.92 -11.89
CA GLN A 80 2.17 4.19 -13.31
C GLN A 80 2.71 2.93 -14.02
N ASP A 81 2.13 2.58 -15.16
CA ASP A 81 2.47 1.38 -15.94
C ASP A 81 2.32 0.04 -15.18
N ILE A 82 1.54 0.01 -14.09
CA ILE A 82 1.19 -1.21 -13.35
C ILE A 82 -0.33 -1.38 -13.42
N PRO A 83 -0.85 -2.41 -14.13
CA PRO A 83 -2.30 -2.61 -14.29
C PRO A 83 -2.92 -3.16 -12.99
N LEU A 84 -3.58 -2.30 -12.21
CA LEU A 84 -4.04 -2.63 -10.86
C LEU A 84 -5.05 -3.78 -10.81
N GLU A 85 -5.92 -3.90 -11.82
CA GLU A 85 -6.89 -5.00 -11.93
C GLU A 85 -6.23 -6.38 -11.99
N GLN A 86 -5.05 -6.47 -12.58
CA GLN A 86 -4.34 -7.73 -12.78
C GLN A 86 -3.37 -8.05 -11.63
N MET A 87 -3.15 -7.10 -10.73
CA MET A 87 -2.20 -7.22 -9.64
C MET A 87 -2.88 -7.67 -8.35
N ASN A 88 -2.14 -8.42 -7.54
CA ASN A 88 -2.48 -8.57 -6.15
C ASN A 88 -1.63 -7.59 -5.31
N THR A 89 -2.27 -6.56 -4.77
CA THR A 89 -1.58 -5.44 -4.08
C THR A 89 -1.88 -5.44 -2.58
N SER A 90 -0.83 -5.43 -1.76
CA SER A 90 -0.94 -5.27 -0.31
C SER A 90 -0.50 -3.87 0.08
N MET A 91 -1.21 -3.23 0.98
CA MET A 91 -0.87 -1.95 1.56
C MET A 91 -0.72 -2.12 3.08
N THR A 92 0.51 -2.00 3.57
CA THR A 92 0.81 -2.08 5.01
C THR A 92 0.51 -0.72 5.65
N ILE A 93 -0.78 -0.46 5.86
CA ILE A 93 -1.31 0.80 6.34
C ILE A 93 -2.49 0.55 7.29
N ASN A 94 -2.62 1.39 8.34
CA ASN A 94 -3.57 1.17 9.44
C ASN A 94 -4.42 2.40 9.72
N ALA A 95 -3.96 3.35 10.54
CA ALA A 95 -4.79 4.49 10.95
C ALA A 95 -5.34 5.32 9.78
N THR A 96 -4.57 5.44 8.69
CA THR A 96 -4.96 6.12 7.46
C THR A 96 -5.47 5.18 6.36
N ALA A 97 -5.68 3.89 6.65
CA ALA A 97 -5.93 2.85 5.65
C ALA A 97 -7.09 3.17 4.70
N MET A 98 -8.21 3.71 5.22
CA MET A 98 -9.38 4.04 4.40
C MET A 98 -9.10 5.17 3.41
N TRP A 99 -8.27 6.15 3.76
CA TRP A 99 -7.84 7.20 2.82
C TRP A 99 -6.97 6.62 1.71
N LEU A 100 -5.97 5.81 2.06
CA LEU A 100 -5.08 5.20 1.06
C LEU A 100 -5.81 4.20 0.17
N LEU A 101 -6.80 3.46 0.71
CA LEU A 101 -7.67 2.59 -0.07
C LEU A 101 -8.52 3.38 -1.07
N ALA A 102 -9.07 4.52 -0.66
CA ALA A 102 -9.83 5.40 -1.55
C ALA A 102 -8.94 5.93 -2.69
N LEU A 103 -7.72 6.39 -2.38
CA LEU A 103 -6.77 6.83 -3.41
C LEU A 103 -6.40 5.69 -4.37
N TYR A 104 -6.19 4.48 -3.85
CA TYR A 104 -5.89 3.29 -4.65
C TYR A 104 -7.05 2.95 -5.60
N GLN A 105 -8.29 2.95 -5.10
CA GLN A 105 -9.47 2.68 -5.91
C GLN A 105 -9.63 3.72 -7.02
N VAL A 106 -9.49 5.01 -6.71
CA VAL A 106 -9.59 6.09 -7.73
C VAL A 106 -8.56 5.89 -8.84
N VAL A 107 -7.32 5.53 -8.51
CA VAL A 107 -6.30 5.24 -9.54
C VAL A 107 -6.65 4.01 -10.35
N ALA A 108 -7.24 2.98 -9.75
CA ALA A 108 -7.70 1.80 -10.49
C ALA A 108 -8.85 2.14 -11.46
N GLU A 109 -9.83 2.94 -11.02
CA GLU A 109 -10.92 3.44 -11.86
C GLU A 109 -10.39 4.28 -13.03
N GLU A 110 -9.40 5.15 -12.79
CA GLU A 110 -8.73 5.93 -13.84
C GLU A 110 -7.97 5.07 -14.86
N GLN A 111 -7.50 3.89 -14.46
CA GLN A 111 -6.93 2.88 -15.37
C GLN A 111 -8.01 2.10 -16.15
N GLY A 112 -9.29 2.30 -15.82
CA GLY A 112 -10.43 1.59 -16.41
C GLY A 112 -10.74 0.24 -15.77
N ALA A 113 -10.24 -0.03 -14.56
CA ALA A 113 -10.48 -1.28 -13.86
C ALA A 113 -11.93 -1.40 -13.36
N ASP A 114 -12.48 -2.62 -13.41
CA ASP A 114 -13.65 -2.99 -12.60
C ASP A 114 -13.20 -3.18 -11.15
N ILE A 115 -13.67 -2.30 -10.26
CA ILE A 115 -13.30 -2.31 -8.84
C ILE A 115 -13.63 -3.64 -8.15
N THR A 116 -14.58 -4.41 -8.67
CA THR A 116 -14.96 -5.72 -8.11
C THR A 116 -13.94 -6.81 -8.43
N GLN A 117 -13.05 -6.58 -9.40
CA GLN A 117 -11.95 -7.48 -9.77
C GLN A 117 -10.65 -7.18 -9.01
N LEU A 118 -10.57 -6.06 -8.29
CA LEU A 118 -9.37 -5.70 -7.55
C LEU A 118 -9.04 -6.75 -6.48
N GLN A 119 -7.81 -7.24 -6.51
CA GLN A 119 -7.31 -8.20 -5.52
C GLN A 119 -6.25 -7.55 -4.66
N GLY A 120 -6.38 -7.69 -3.34
CA GLY A 120 -5.41 -7.09 -2.45
C GLY A 120 -5.72 -7.21 -0.99
N THR A 121 -4.96 -6.47 -0.20
CA THR A 121 -5.10 -6.42 1.25
C THR A 121 -4.67 -5.05 1.76
N THR A 122 -5.54 -4.36 2.48
CA THR A 122 -5.13 -3.31 3.41
C THR A 122 -4.93 -3.95 4.78
N GLN A 123 -3.82 -3.66 5.46
CA GLN A 123 -3.56 -4.25 6.77
C GLN A 123 -4.68 -3.94 7.78
N ASN A 124 -5.07 -2.66 7.89
CA ASN A 124 -6.25 -2.18 8.63
C ASN A 124 -6.49 -2.86 10.00
N ASP A 125 -5.42 -3.14 10.74
CA ASP A 125 -5.49 -3.69 12.10
C ASP A 125 -5.05 -2.60 13.06
N ILE A 126 -6.03 -1.87 13.60
CA ILE A 126 -5.75 -0.77 14.53
C ILE A 126 -5.45 -1.27 15.95
N VAL A 127 -5.91 -2.46 16.35
CA VAL A 127 -5.71 -2.93 17.73
C VAL A 127 -4.23 -3.12 18.02
N LYS A 128 -3.47 -3.69 17.08
CA LYS A 128 -2.01 -3.80 17.22
C LYS A 128 -1.29 -2.44 17.25
N GLU A 129 -1.88 -1.38 16.70
CA GLU A 129 -1.27 -0.04 16.71
C GLU A 129 -1.25 0.55 18.11
N TYR A 130 -2.22 0.20 18.95
CA TYR A 130 -2.22 0.57 20.36
C TYR A 130 -1.32 -0.31 21.21
N LEU A 131 -1.19 -1.60 20.86
CA LEU A 131 -0.47 -2.57 21.68
C LEU A 131 1.05 -2.61 21.44
N SER A 132 1.50 -2.40 20.21
CA SER A 132 2.91 -2.66 19.88
C SER A 132 3.53 -1.79 18.78
N ARG A 133 2.73 -1.26 17.84
CA ARG A 133 3.29 -0.58 16.65
C ARG A 133 3.32 0.95 16.74
N GLY A 134 2.34 1.57 17.38
CA GLY A 134 2.37 2.98 17.74
C GLY A 134 2.00 4.00 16.64
N THR A 135 1.47 3.59 15.48
CA THR A 135 1.06 4.53 14.40
C THR A 135 -0.45 4.77 14.37
N HIS A 136 -1.10 4.80 15.54
CA HIS A 136 -2.50 5.20 15.66
C HIS A 136 -2.66 6.72 15.59
N VAL A 137 -3.81 7.20 15.08
CA VAL A 137 -4.11 8.64 14.93
C VAL A 137 -5.24 9.07 15.85
N PHE A 138 -6.31 8.27 15.93
CA PHE A 138 -7.48 8.55 16.77
C PHE A 138 -7.41 7.73 18.06
N PRO A 139 -8.30 8.00 19.05
CA PRO A 139 -8.53 7.08 20.15
C PRO A 139 -9.19 5.77 19.68
N PRO A 140 -9.14 4.68 20.49
CA PRO A 140 -9.63 3.36 20.09
C PRO A 140 -11.08 3.31 19.60
N GLY A 141 -11.99 4.04 20.24
CA GLY A 141 -13.42 4.06 19.86
C GLY A 141 -13.64 4.55 18.42
N PRO A 142 -13.22 5.77 18.07
CA PRO A 142 -13.30 6.28 16.70
C PRO A 142 -12.54 5.45 15.67
N SER A 143 -11.42 4.79 16.02
CA SER A 143 -10.70 3.97 15.04
C SER A 143 -11.35 2.64 14.69
N LEU A 144 -12.23 2.11 15.53
CA LEU A 144 -12.97 0.87 15.26
C LEU A 144 -14.23 1.10 14.42
N ARG A 145 -14.67 2.35 14.28
CA ARG A 145 -15.87 2.73 13.53
C ARG A 145 -15.56 2.87 12.04
#